data_AF-A0A956D8L2-F1
#
_entry.id   AF-A0A956D8L2-F1
#
_cell.length_a   1.000
_cell.length_b   1.000
_cell.length_c   1.000
_cell.angle_alpha   90.00
_cell.angle_beta   90.00
_cell.angle_gamma   90.00
#
_symmetry.space_group_name_H-M   'P 1'
#
loop_
_entity.id
_entity.type
_entity.pdbx_description
1 polymer ?
#
loop_
_entity_poly.entity_id
_entity_poly.type
_entity_poly.pdbx_seq_one_letter_code
_entity_poly.pdbx_strand_id
1 'polypeptide(L)'
;MTTPLRLLLFVAIAGCADPARTELVIDVFAENAVVERADAVRLRLVGEREGIVRIEFDETLRDPDWPVRHVVAGRGGEWLLVEAFALRGEAEVSPVRARVRLEEGRSLWLPLLLSEGCWARSCSPAESCEANACEPVPVPELTAAPPSRRPANVWDGGLDASVAFDAGRDAAADDGGRDAGNDGGLDGGLDGGFDGGVDAGRDAGVDGGRDAGVDAGRDAGTDGGVDSGPLCPGGCDDGVACTVDRCTFSGCSHTRDDSLCVAPQTCDAVMGCRDASCTESPCRLVAPQCGCPSGQGCYFEAGSRVCRPAGTSTEGQACASDRCAVGLTCHDVSTTASSVPMCLRYCSGDASCSGGPGSRCLVLDGASSLCTANCDVVTQTGCPGNASCAILEGAAGVRYTHCSGPVGTGGQDAACIDDSSCQRGLRCVNTGTAGAPDNRCLRWCRRSAPTSSCPGITSCTRLGAAPGLVFNGAEYGVCF
;
A
#
# COMPACT_ATOMS: atom_id res chain seq x y z
N MET A 1 10.48 3.98 35.21
CA MET A 1 11.52 3.09 35.78
C MET A 1 12.47 2.74 34.66
N THR A 2 13.75 2.98 34.91
CA THR A 2 14.87 3.03 33.98
C THR A 2 15.18 1.69 33.31
N THR A 3 15.12 1.61 31.99
CA THR A 3 15.65 0.51 31.17
C THR A 3 17.12 0.78 30.80
N PRO A 4 18.05 -0.17 30.98
CA PRO A 4 19.44 0.01 30.57
C PRO A 4 19.61 -0.36 29.10
N LEU A 5 20.12 0.59 28.32
CA LEU A 5 20.68 0.40 26.99
C LEU A 5 21.88 -0.58 27.10
N ARG A 6 21.72 -1.83 26.65
CA ARG A 6 22.85 -2.76 26.49
C ARG A 6 23.55 -2.48 25.17
N LEU A 7 24.46 -1.52 25.21
CA LEU A 7 25.48 -1.30 24.19
C LEU A 7 26.49 -2.47 24.29
N LEU A 8 26.34 -3.51 23.47
CA LEU A 8 27.39 -4.51 23.28
C LEU A 8 28.46 -3.92 22.36
N LEU A 9 29.56 -3.51 22.99
CA LEU A 9 30.81 -3.12 22.38
C LEU A 9 31.37 -4.29 21.55
N PHE A 10 31.21 -4.26 20.23
CA PHE A 10 32.02 -5.07 19.33
C PHE A 10 33.17 -4.24 18.78
N VAL A 11 34.37 -4.76 19.01
CA VAL A 11 35.65 -4.22 18.55
C VAL A 11 35.59 -4.03 17.04
N ALA A 12 35.68 -2.77 16.59
CA ALA A 12 36.04 -2.46 15.22
C ALA A 12 37.46 -2.98 14.95
N ILE A 13 37.58 -4.14 14.29
CA ILE A 13 38.82 -4.51 13.62
C ILE A 13 38.84 -3.74 12.30
N ALA A 14 39.12 -2.45 12.37
CA ALA A 14 39.66 -1.72 11.24
C ALA A 14 41.16 -2.06 11.17
N GLY A 15 41.61 -2.72 10.09
CA GLY A 15 43.03 -2.67 9.71
C GLY A 15 43.83 -3.97 9.63
N CYS A 16 43.21 -5.13 9.39
CA CYS A 16 43.87 -6.28 8.75
C CYS A 16 42.79 -7.09 8.02
N ALA A 17 42.55 -6.80 6.74
CA ALA A 17 41.79 -7.71 5.89
C ALA A 17 42.62 -8.98 5.73
N ASP A 18 42.38 -9.96 6.59
CA ASP A 18 42.83 -11.33 6.37
C ASP A 18 42.05 -11.83 5.14
N PRO A 19 42.67 -11.94 3.95
CA PRO A 19 41.96 -12.30 2.73
C PRO A 19 41.31 -13.68 2.86
N ALA A 20 41.71 -14.47 3.87
CA ALA A 20 41.19 -15.79 4.16
C ALA A 20 39.77 -15.82 4.77
N ARG A 21 39.22 -14.66 5.18
CA ARG A 21 37.94 -14.61 5.91
C ARG A 21 36.76 -14.34 4.98
N THR A 22 35.73 -15.16 5.14
CA THR A 22 34.42 -15.01 4.53
C THR A 22 33.48 -14.40 5.55
N GLU A 23 32.72 -13.39 5.17
CA GLU A 23 31.61 -12.84 5.94
C GLU A 23 30.31 -13.52 5.50
N LEU A 24 29.49 -13.98 6.45
CA LEU A 24 28.18 -14.56 6.20
C LEU A 24 27.14 -13.75 6.98
N VAL A 25 26.28 -13.04 6.26
CA VAL A 25 25.14 -12.31 6.80
C VAL A 25 23.93 -13.22 6.74
N ILE A 26 23.37 -13.56 7.91
CA ILE A 26 22.21 -14.43 8.07
C ILE A 26 21.05 -13.54 8.47
N ASP A 27 20.01 -13.51 7.64
CA ASP A 27 18.75 -12.83 7.95
C ASP A 27 17.66 -13.87 8.17
N VAL A 28 17.13 -13.93 9.38
CA VAL A 28 16.01 -14.81 9.73
C VAL A 28 14.71 -13.99 9.71
N PHE A 29 13.86 -14.33 8.75
CA PHE A 29 12.51 -13.82 8.59
C PHE A 29 11.51 -14.79 9.20
N ALA A 30 10.33 -14.29 9.52
CA ALA A 30 9.22 -15.11 9.99
C ALA A 30 7.90 -14.60 9.42
N GLU A 31 6.98 -15.51 9.12
CA GLU A 31 5.59 -15.17 8.86
C GLU A 31 4.94 -14.58 10.12
N ASN A 32 3.94 -13.71 9.96
CA ASN A 32 3.27 -13.02 11.07
C ASN A 32 2.79 -13.99 12.17
N ALA A 33 2.24 -15.15 11.79
CA ALA A 33 1.76 -16.13 12.75
C ALA A 33 2.88 -16.80 13.57
N VAL A 34 4.12 -16.86 13.05
CA VAL A 34 5.30 -17.30 13.80
C VAL A 34 5.76 -16.18 14.73
N VAL A 35 5.79 -14.93 14.26
CA VAL A 35 6.15 -13.74 15.04
C VAL A 35 5.25 -13.60 16.28
N GLU A 36 3.95 -13.84 16.14
CA GLU A 36 2.97 -13.75 17.24
C GLU A 36 3.07 -14.89 18.26
N ARG A 37 3.73 -16.00 17.90
CA ARG A 37 3.67 -17.26 18.66
C ARG A 37 5.01 -17.72 19.23
N ALA A 38 6.10 -17.19 18.71
CA ALA A 38 7.46 -17.51 19.10
C ALA A 38 7.96 -16.48 20.11
N ASP A 39 8.47 -16.97 21.25
CA ASP A 39 9.00 -16.11 22.31
C ASP A 39 10.52 -15.91 22.15
N ALA A 40 11.16 -16.72 21.31
CA ALA A 40 12.59 -16.65 21.03
C ALA A 40 12.95 -17.26 19.67
N VAL A 41 14.13 -16.89 19.16
CA VAL A 41 14.78 -17.54 18.01
C VAL A 41 16.12 -18.08 18.46
N ARG A 42 16.39 -19.36 18.19
CA ARG A 42 17.72 -19.94 18.36
C ARG A 42 18.41 -20.08 17.01
N LEU A 43 19.60 -19.53 16.89
CA LEU A 43 20.45 -19.68 15.71
C LEU A 43 21.65 -20.56 16.09
N ARG A 44 21.84 -21.64 15.36
CA ARG A 44 22.93 -22.59 15.56
C ARG A 44 23.72 -22.76 14.28
N LEU A 45 25.03 -22.59 14.37
CA LEU A 45 25.97 -22.83 13.27
C LEU A 45 26.87 -24.01 13.62
N VAL A 46 26.94 -24.95 12.69
CA VAL A 46 27.72 -26.17 12.83
C VAL A 46 28.71 -26.23 11.67
N GLY A 47 29.99 -26.08 11.99
CA GLY A 47 31.09 -26.24 11.05
C GLY A 47 31.40 -27.72 10.84
N GLU A 48 31.63 -28.10 9.59
CA GLU A 48 32.05 -29.45 9.22
C GLU A 48 33.40 -29.40 8.51
N ARG A 49 34.42 -29.99 9.14
CA ARG A 49 35.78 -30.05 8.61
C ARG A 49 36.28 -31.49 8.59
N GLU A 50 36.55 -32.03 7.41
CA GLU A 50 37.09 -33.39 7.22
C GLU A 50 36.29 -34.48 7.99
N GLY A 51 34.96 -34.32 8.07
CA GLY A 51 34.08 -35.25 8.79
C GLY A 51 33.99 -35.02 10.31
N ILE A 52 34.67 -34.00 10.85
CA ILE A 52 34.52 -33.54 12.23
C ILE A 52 33.45 -32.45 12.26
N VAL A 53 32.36 -32.72 12.98
CA VAL A 53 31.25 -31.79 13.22
C VAL A 53 31.53 -31.00 14.48
N ARG A 54 31.58 -29.66 14.40
CA ARG A 54 31.79 -28.77 15.54
C ARG A 54 30.70 -27.71 15.57
N ILE A 55 30.08 -27.52 16.74
CA ILE A 55 29.20 -26.37 16.96
C ILE A 55 30.10 -25.15 17.12
N GLU A 56 29.97 -24.20 16.19
CA GLU A 56 30.75 -22.97 16.20
C GLU A 56 30.01 -21.84 16.91
N PHE A 57 28.68 -21.89 16.86
CA PHE A 57 27.81 -20.88 17.44
C PHE A 57 26.45 -21.49 17.79
N ASP A 58 25.89 -21.12 18.93
CA ASP A 58 24.56 -21.51 19.38
C ASP A 58 24.04 -20.42 20.31
N GLU A 59 23.21 -19.53 19.79
CA GLU A 59 22.65 -18.39 20.53
C GLU A 59 21.13 -18.41 20.47
N THR A 60 20.51 -18.13 21.61
CA THR A 60 19.06 -17.96 21.72
C THR A 60 18.74 -16.51 22.02
N LEU A 61 18.02 -15.87 21.09
CA LEU A 61 17.55 -14.49 21.17
C LEU A 61 16.10 -14.51 21.66
N ARG A 62 15.88 -14.06 22.90
CA ARG A 62 14.54 -13.91 23.49
C ARG A 62 13.94 -12.56 23.09
N ASP A 63 12.64 -12.52 22.84
CA ASP A 63 11.91 -11.35 22.35
C ASP A 63 12.61 -10.68 21.13
N PRO A 64 12.84 -11.43 20.04
CA PRO A 64 13.62 -10.92 18.92
C PRO A 64 12.91 -9.77 18.18
N ASP A 65 13.65 -8.70 17.91
CA ASP A 65 13.24 -7.69 16.93
C ASP A 65 13.40 -8.29 15.53
N TRP A 66 12.27 -8.47 14.83
CA TRP A 66 12.24 -9.08 13.50
C TRP A 66 12.48 -8.04 12.39
N PRO A 67 13.21 -8.39 11.30
CA PRO A 67 13.93 -9.64 11.08
C PRO A 67 15.20 -9.73 11.92
N VAL A 68 15.57 -10.95 12.32
CA VAL A 68 16.78 -11.20 13.10
C VAL A 68 17.98 -11.25 12.16
N ARG A 69 18.88 -10.28 12.27
CA ARG A 69 20.13 -10.23 11.52
C ARG A 69 21.32 -10.67 12.36
N HIS A 70 22.11 -11.60 11.84
CA HIS A 70 23.37 -11.98 12.45
C HIS A 70 24.51 -12.07 11.43
N VAL A 71 25.73 -11.71 11.83
CA VAL A 71 26.90 -11.70 10.94
C VAL A 71 27.97 -12.58 11.55
N VAL A 72 28.44 -13.56 10.78
CA VAL A 72 29.48 -14.50 11.18
C VAL A 72 30.66 -14.38 10.22
N ALA A 73 31.88 -14.39 10.74
CA ALA A 73 33.09 -14.43 9.93
C ALA A 73 33.82 -15.77 10.13
N GLY A 74 33.97 -16.54 9.04
CA GLY A 74 34.64 -17.84 9.05
C GLY A 74 35.78 -17.91 8.03
N ARG A 75 36.51 -19.03 7.97
CA ARG A 75 37.55 -19.23 6.95
C ARG A 75 36.96 -19.82 5.67
N GLY A 76 37.45 -19.39 4.52
CA GLY A 76 37.06 -19.95 3.23
C GLY A 76 37.36 -21.45 3.13
N GLY A 77 36.48 -22.19 2.44
CA GLY A 77 36.64 -23.61 2.14
C GLY A 77 35.89 -24.57 3.08
N GLU A 78 35.37 -24.10 4.20
CA GLU A 78 34.61 -24.89 5.18
C GLU A 78 33.10 -24.91 4.85
N TRP A 79 32.43 -26.02 5.16
CA TRP A 79 30.97 -26.11 5.10
C TRP A 79 30.39 -25.74 6.46
N LEU A 80 29.37 -24.89 6.45
CA LEU A 80 28.56 -24.54 7.60
C LEU A 80 27.13 -25.01 7.38
N LEU A 81 26.61 -25.77 8.34
CA LEU A 81 25.18 -25.96 8.50
C LEU A 81 24.65 -24.85 9.40
N VAL A 82 23.73 -24.04 8.87
CA VAL A 82 23.05 -22.98 9.59
C VAL A 82 21.64 -23.46 9.90
N GLU A 83 21.27 -23.45 11.17
CA GLU A 83 19.96 -23.86 11.65
C GLU A 83 19.31 -22.69 12.42
N ALA A 84 18.10 -22.32 12.04
CA ALA A 84 17.28 -21.34 12.74
C ALA A 84 16.04 -22.03 13.31
N PHE A 85 15.74 -21.78 14.58
CA PHE A 85 14.59 -22.36 15.28
C PHE A 85 13.74 -21.25 15.87
N ALA A 86 12.45 -21.22 15.52
CA ALA A 86 11.48 -20.54 16.38
C ALA A 86 11.28 -21.37 17.64
N LEU A 87 11.22 -20.71 18.81
CA LEU A 87 10.97 -21.32 20.10
C LEU A 87 9.67 -20.82 20.71
N ARG A 88 8.94 -21.71 21.38
CA ARG A 88 7.88 -21.35 22.34
C ARG A 88 8.27 -21.88 23.71
N GLY A 89 8.58 -20.99 24.64
CA GLY A 89 9.32 -21.35 25.86
C GLY A 89 10.69 -21.96 25.51
N GLU A 90 10.88 -23.24 25.84
CA GLU A 90 12.11 -24.01 25.52
C GLU A 90 11.89 -25.02 24.39
N ALA A 91 10.68 -25.10 23.82
CA ALA A 91 10.35 -26.05 22.77
C ALA A 91 10.69 -25.48 21.38
N GLU A 92 11.46 -26.22 20.60
CA GLU A 92 11.71 -25.95 19.19
C GLU A 92 10.45 -26.25 18.38
N VAL A 93 9.92 -25.22 17.72
CA VAL A 93 8.62 -25.29 17.07
C VAL A 93 8.69 -25.04 15.58
N SER A 94 9.70 -24.35 15.04
CA SER A 94 9.83 -24.24 13.58
C SER A 94 11.30 -24.26 13.18
N PRO A 95 11.84 -25.40 12.71
CA PRO A 95 13.22 -25.50 12.26
C PRO A 95 13.36 -25.17 10.77
N VAL A 96 14.32 -24.32 10.44
CA VAL A 96 14.78 -24.08 9.06
C VAL A 96 16.28 -24.30 9.01
N ARG A 97 16.74 -25.00 7.97
CA ARG A 97 18.15 -25.37 7.82
C ARG A 97 18.66 -25.00 6.43
N ALA A 98 19.91 -24.53 6.39
CA ALA A 98 20.62 -24.29 5.15
C ALA A 98 22.08 -24.71 5.28
N ARG A 99 22.66 -25.22 4.19
CA ARG A 99 24.09 -25.56 4.12
C ARG A 99 24.81 -24.56 3.23
N VAL A 100 25.81 -23.88 3.78
CA VAL A 100 26.59 -22.85 3.08
C VAL A 100 28.05 -23.24 3.04
N ARG A 101 28.69 -23.07 1.88
CA ARG A 101 30.15 -23.18 1.76
C ARG A 101 30.74 -21.78 1.86
N LEU A 102 31.66 -21.59 2.80
CA LEU A 102 32.38 -20.32 2.88
C LEU A 102 33.37 -20.19 1.73
N GLU A 103 33.39 -19.03 1.09
CA GLU A 103 34.30 -18.71 0.00
C GLU A 103 35.27 -17.61 0.42
N GLU A 104 36.55 -17.86 0.28
CA GLU A 104 37.64 -17.01 0.77
C GLU A 104 37.49 -15.55 0.29
N GLY A 105 37.48 -14.58 1.22
CA GLY A 105 37.44 -13.16 0.92
C GLY A 105 36.10 -12.61 0.43
N ARG A 106 34.99 -13.29 0.73
CA ARG A 106 33.64 -12.92 0.24
C ARG A 106 32.65 -12.61 1.33
N SER A 107 31.67 -11.75 1.01
CA SER A 107 30.45 -11.59 1.80
C SER A 107 29.32 -12.40 1.14
N LEU A 108 28.70 -13.29 1.91
CA LEU A 108 27.56 -14.12 1.52
C LEU A 108 26.34 -13.66 2.29
N TRP A 109 25.17 -13.67 1.65
CA TRP A 109 23.88 -13.37 2.28
C TRP A 109 23.00 -14.62 2.26
N LEU A 110 22.48 -14.99 3.42
CA LEU A 110 21.66 -16.17 3.64
C LEU A 110 20.33 -15.77 4.28
N PRO A 111 19.25 -15.65 3.49
CA PRO A 111 17.91 -15.48 4.03
C PRO A 111 17.33 -16.83 4.48
N LEU A 112 16.78 -16.88 5.68
CA LEU A 112 16.05 -18.03 6.23
C LEU A 112 14.63 -17.58 6.60
N LEU A 113 13.59 -18.32 6.18
CA LEU A 113 12.20 -17.95 6.46
C LEU A 113 11.51 -18.99 7.34
N LEU A 114 11.11 -18.59 8.54
CA LEU A 114 10.30 -19.40 9.45
C LEU A 114 8.82 -19.29 9.07
N SER A 115 8.22 -20.40 8.65
CA SER A 115 6.83 -20.47 8.16
C SER A 115 5.88 -21.11 9.18
N GLU A 116 4.63 -20.66 9.21
CA GLU A 116 3.62 -21.15 10.17
C GLU A 116 3.32 -22.64 9.99
N GLY A 117 3.20 -23.17 8.77
CA GLY A 117 2.84 -24.58 8.62
C GLY A 117 4.03 -25.54 8.76
N CYS A 118 5.19 -25.00 9.14
CA CYS A 118 6.32 -25.74 9.71
C CYS A 118 6.29 -25.82 11.24
N TRP A 119 5.26 -25.25 11.88
CA TRP A 119 5.09 -25.27 13.32
C TRP A 119 4.89 -26.70 13.87
N ALA A 120 5.66 -27.04 14.90
CA ALA A 120 5.78 -28.35 15.54
C ALA A 120 6.08 -29.53 14.58
N ARG A 121 6.60 -29.25 13.38
CA ARG A 121 6.95 -30.28 12.41
C ARG A 121 8.42 -30.67 12.55
N SER A 122 8.68 -31.97 12.71
CA SER A 122 10.03 -32.52 12.74
C SER A 122 10.41 -33.10 11.37
N CYS A 123 11.49 -32.58 10.79
CA CYS A 123 12.12 -33.10 9.59
C CYS A 123 13.42 -33.84 9.94
N SER A 124 13.85 -34.77 9.09
CA SER A 124 15.10 -35.49 9.32
C SER A 124 16.31 -34.53 9.29
N PRO A 125 17.49 -34.92 9.82
CA PRO A 125 18.68 -34.07 9.82
C PRO A 125 19.14 -33.57 8.44
N ALA A 126 18.69 -34.21 7.36
CA ALA A 126 19.01 -33.86 5.98
C ALA A 126 17.93 -33.02 5.29
N GLU A 127 16.85 -32.68 5.99
CA GLU A 127 15.67 -31.99 5.45
C GLU A 127 15.41 -30.67 6.21
N SER A 128 14.94 -29.67 5.47
CA SER A 128 14.38 -28.41 5.99
C SER A 128 12.86 -28.46 5.84
N CYS A 129 12.13 -27.74 6.68
CA CYS A 129 10.70 -27.56 6.45
C CYS A 129 10.47 -26.30 5.61
N GLU A 130 9.91 -26.48 4.41
CA GLU A 130 9.49 -25.40 3.52
C GLU A 130 8.07 -25.67 3.02
N ALA A 131 7.24 -24.64 2.91
CA ALA A 131 5.87 -24.72 2.39
C ALA A 131 5.02 -25.87 2.98
N ASN A 132 5.17 -26.17 4.27
CA ASN A 132 4.46 -27.22 5.02
C ASN A 132 4.84 -28.65 4.62
N ALA A 133 6.02 -28.86 4.04
CA ALA A 133 6.58 -30.16 3.73
C ALA A 133 8.05 -30.25 4.21
N CYS A 134 8.50 -31.46 4.55
CA CYS A 134 9.92 -31.68 4.74
C CYS A 134 10.55 -31.90 3.36
N GLU A 135 11.39 -30.96 2.96
CA GLU A 135 12.13 -31.02 1.71
C GLU A 135 13.62 -31.22 2.03
N PRO A 136 14.38 -31.94 1.19
CA PRO A 136 15.82 -32.04 1.36
C PRO A 136 16.42 -30.63 1.45
N VAL A 137 17.31 -30.38 2.42
CA VAL A 137 17.97 -29.08 2.54
C VAL A 137 18.60 -28.76 1.18
N PRO A 138 18.14 -27.72 0.46
CA PRO A 138 18.79 -27.33 -0.77
C PRO A 138 20.24 -27.02 -0.40
N VAL A 139 21.18 -27.62 -1.12
CA VAL A 139 22.56 -27.13 -1.12
C VAL A 139 22.53 -26.01 -2.13
N PRO A 140 22.35 -24.74 -1.74
CA PRO A 140 22.67 -23.70 -2.68
C PRO A 140 24.17 -23.86 -2.95
N GLU A 141 24.52 -24.25 -4.16
CA GLU A 141 25.72 -23.69 -4.74
C GLU A 141 25.45 -22.19 -4.78
N LEU A 142 25.75 -21.51 -3.66
CA LEU A 142 26.02 -20.09 -3.64
C LEU A 142 27.29 -19.93 -4.48
N THR A 143 27.18 -20.11 -5.80
CA THR A 143 28.16 -19.56 -6.71
C THR A 143 28.04 -18.07 -6.49
N ALA A 144 28.95 -17.56 -5.70
CA ALA A 144 29.84 -16.58 -6.24
C ALA A 144 29.23 -15.72 -7.36
N ALA A 145 28.57 -14.61 -7.05
CA ALA A 145 28.47 -13.56 -8.06
C ALA A 145 29.91 -13.30 -8.56
N PRO A 146 30.21 -13.32 -9.87
CA PRO A 146 31.57 -13.00 -10.33
C PRO A 146 32.00 -11.67 -9.67
N PRO A 147 33.29 -11.45 -9.34
CA PRO A 147 33.71 -10.15 -8.84
C PRO A 147 33.21 -9.14 -9.85
N SER A 148 32.24 -8.33 -9.44
CA SER A 148 31.69 -7.29 -10.28
C SER A 148 32.85 -6.35 -10.55
N ARG A 149 33.51 -6.52 -11.70
CA ARG A 149 33.99 -5.36 -12.45
C ARG A 149 32.74 -4.51 -12.56
N ARG A 150 32.63 -3.48 -11.73
CA ARG A 150 31.53 -2.51 -11.80
C ARG A 150 31.31 -2.19 -13.27
N PRO A 151 30.22 -2.65 -13.92
CA PRO A 151 29.68 -1.87 -14.98
C PRO A 151 29.01 -0.71 -14.26
N ALA A 152 29.41 0.50 -14.61
CA ALA A 152 28.58 1.62 -14.28
C ALA A 152 27.16 1.38 -14.83
N ASN A 153 26.20 2.05 -14.21
CA ASN A 153 24.86 2.35 -14.70
C ASN A 153 23.89 1.17 -14.92
N VAL A 154 23.17 0.78 -13.87
CA VAL A 154 21.71 0.50 -13.88
C VAL A 154 21.10 0.94 -12.55
N TRP A 155 19.91 1.50 -12.64
CA TRP A 155 19.13 2.25 -11.66
C TRP A 155 18.52 1.36 -10.57
N ASP A 156 18.64 1.77 -9.31
CA ASP A 156 17.74 1.34 -8.24
C ASP A 156 16.97 2.55 -7.75
N GLY A 157 15.68 2.57 -8.04
CA GLY A 157 14.74 3.58 -7.61
C GLY A 157 13.72 2.91 -6.71
N GLY A 158 13.88 3.14 -5.41
CA GLY A 158 12.83 2.99 -4.41
C GLY A 158 12.76 1.63 -3.73
N LEU A 159 13.32 1.54 -2.53
CA LEU A 159 12.60 1.44 -1.25
C LEU A 159 13.65 1.30 -0.14
N ASP A 160 13.71 2.26 0.79
CA ASP A 160 14.09 2.01 2.18
C ASP A 160 13.77 3.24 3.04
N ALA A 161 12.69 3.13 3.81
CA ALA A 161 12.46 3.95 4.98
C ALA A 161 13.23 3.34 6.15
N SER A 162 14.29 4.00 6.61
CA SER A 162 14.41 4.50 7.99
C SER A 162 15.87 4.73 8.41
N VAL A 163 16.09 5.89 9.00
CA VAL A 163 17.15 6.30 9.94
C VAL A 163 18.63 6.19 9.52
N ALA A 164 19.21 7.34 9.16
CA ALA A 164 20.62 7.63 9.37
C ALA A 164 20.76 8.87 10.28
N PHE A 165 20.98 8.62 11.56
CA PHE A 165 21.81 9.50 12.39
C PHE A 165 23.27 9.13 12.09
N ASP A 166 24.11 10.08 11.65
CA ASP A 166 25.17 10.62 12.51
C ASP A 166 25.88 11.83 11.88
N ALA A 167 26.53 12.56 12.77
CA ALA A 167 27.06 13.91 12.75
C ALA A 167 28.08 14.29 11.65
N GLY A 168 28.02 15.58 11.32
CA GLY A 168 29.12 16.38 10.77
C GLY A 168 28.96 17.83 11.22
N ARG A 169 29.38 18.12 12.45
CA ARG A 169 29.53 19.47 13.00
C ARG A 169 30.91 19.99 12.60
N ASP A 170 30.95 21.24 12.13
CA ASP A 170 32.04 22.26 12.19
C ASP A 170 31.88 23.20 10.97
N ALA A 171 31.91 24.53 11.00
CA ALA A 171 31.79 25.57 12.02
C ALA A 171 31.63 26.92 11.27
N ALA A 172 30.93 27.87 11.90
CA ALA A 172 31.08 29.34 11.80
C ALA A 172 30.80 30.07 10.47
N ALA A 173 29.79 30.96 10.48
CA ALA A 173 29.98 32.42 10.41
C ALA A 173 28.62 33.14 10.58
N ASP A 174 28.47 33.83 11.71
CA ASP A 174 27.42 34.81 12.01
C ASP A 174 27.85 36.18 11.49
N ASP A 175 27.14 36.73 10.50
CA ASP A 175 27.37 38.11 10.06
C ASP A 175 26.07 38.79 9.62
N GLY A 176 25.44 39.47 10.58
CA GLY A 176 24.99 40.88 10.44
C GLY A 176 23.86 41.22 9.46
N GLY A 177 22.71 41.63 10.01
CA GLY A 177 21.69 42.34 9.23
C GLY A 177 20.49 42.82 10.05
N ARG A 178 20.72 43.69 11.03
CA ARG A 178 19.69 44.61 11.56
C ARG A 178 20.17 46.05 11.36
N ASP A 179 19.16 46.94 11.31
CA ASP A 179 19.16 48.41 11.27
C ASP A 179 18.77 48.95 9.89
N ALA A 180 17.90 49.95 9.72
CA ALA A 180 16.99 50.70 10.57
C ALA A 180 16.17 51.61 9.62
N GLY A 181 15.03 52.13 10.05
CA GLY A 181 14.32 53.20 9.32
C GLY A 181 12.93 53.48 9.87
N ASN A 182 12.86 54.39 10.85
CA ASN A 182 11.65 55.07 11.30
C ASN A 182 11.19 56.13 10.26
N ASP A 183 10.10 56.82 10.61
CA ASP A 183 9.58 58.12 10.10
C ASP A 183 8.41 57.91 9.11
N GLY A 184 7.19 58.44 9.26
CA GLY A 184 6.54 59.40 10.16
C GLY A 184 5.25 59.88 9.45
N GLY A 185 4.28 60.47 10.18
CA GLY A 185 3.27 61.34 9.54
C GLY A 185 1.82 61.18 9.99
N LEU A 186 1.30 62.26 10.56
CA LEU A 186 -0.07 62.53 11.05
C LEU A 186 -1.08 62.92 9.94
N ASP A 187 -2.36 62.81 10.31
CA ASP A 187 -3.55 63.64 10.04
C ASP A 187 -4.01 64.02 8.62
N GLY A 188 -5.32 63.82 8.40
CA GLY A 188 -6.13 64.48 7.38
C GLY A 188 -7.60 64.02 7.45
N GLY A 189 -8.48 64.87 8.00
CA GLY A 189 -9.89 64.56 8.29
C GLY A 189 -10.90 64.85 7.18
N LEU A 190 -12.16 64.54 7.53
CA LEU A 190 -13.45 65.19 7.17
C LEU A 190 -13.82 65.39 5.69
N ASP A 191 -14.90 64.73 5.23
CA ASP A 191 -16.27 65.33 5.11
C ASP A 191 -17.20 64.51 4.21
N GLY A 192 -18.50 64.48 4.57
CA GLY A 192 -19.58 64.11 3.65
C GLY A 192 -20.74 63.32 4.27
N GLY A 193 -21.52 63.95 5.15
CA GLY A 193 -22.84 63.45 5.57
C GLY A 193 -23.93 63.67 4.51
N PHE A 194 -25.00 62.87 4.57
CA PHE A 194 -26.40 63.35 4.53
C PHE A 194 -27.40 62.20 4.83
N ASP A 195 -27.95 62.27 6.04
CA ASP A 195 -29.36 62.24 6.48
C ASP A 195 -30.48 61.58 5.64
N GLY A 196 -31.31 60.85 6.40
CA GLY A 196 -32.76 60.73 6.22
C GLY A 196 -33.26 59.32 6.54
N GLY A 197 -34.01 59.02 7.59
CA GLY A 197 -34.64 59.81 8.62
C GLY A 197 -35.76 59.00 9.27
N VAL A 198 -35.84 59.12 10.59
CA VAL A 198 -37.04 59.13 11.45
C VAL A 198 -37.79 57.82 11.77
N ASP A 199 -37.80 57.56 13.08
CA ASP A 199 -38.71 56.74 13.88
C ASP A 199 -40.21 57.02 13.68
N ALA A 200 -41.08 56.06 14.02
CA ALA A 200 -42.11 56.20 15.07
C ALA A 200 -43.32 55.24 14.91
N GLY A 201 -43.83 54.78 16.06
CA GLY A 201 -45.23 54.38 16.32
C GLY A 201 -45.50 52.89 16.14
N ARG A 202 -45.76 52.06 17.17
CA ARG A 202 -46.70 52.10 18.30
C ARG A 202 -48.20 52.09 17.89
N ASP A 203 -48.82 50.96 18.24
CA ASP A 203 -50.20 50.65 18.67
C ASP A 203 -51.45 51.08 17.85
N ALA A 204 -52.36 50.09 17.77
CA ALA A 204 -53.82 50.16 17.87
C ALA A 204 -54.70 50.27 16.60
N GLY A 205 -55.72 49.39 16.56
CA GLY A 205 -56.89 49.40 15.66
C GLY A 205 -57.31 47.97 15.26
N VAL A 206 -57.96 47.15 16.09
CA VAL A 206 -59.38 47.19 16.53
C VAL A 206 -60.37 46.79 15.42
N ASP A 207 -61.01 45.65 15.70
CA ASP A 207 -62.41 45.22 15.45
C ASP A 207 -62.96 44.69 14.11
N GLY A 208 -63.63 43.56 14.30
CA GLY A 208 -64.65 42.93 13.44
C GLY A 208 -64.50 41.40 13.55
N GLY A 209 -65.08 40.68 14.51
CA GLY A 209 -66.28 40.89 15.30
C GLY A 209 -66.93 39.51 15.50
N ARG A 210 -67.25 39.16 16.77
CA ARG A 210 -68.42 38.40 17.28
C ARG A 210 -68.88 37.10 16.60
N ASP A 211 -69.41 36.08 17.27
CA ASP A 211 -69.75 35.82 18.67
C ASP A 211 -70.13 34.33 18.81
N ALA A 212 -69.88 33.80 20.01
CA ALA A 212 -70.73 32.88 20.78
C ALA A 212 -71.07 31.46 20.27
N GLY A 213 -70.86 30.49 21.17
CA GLY A 213 -71.62 29.24 21.17
C GLY A 213 -70.96 28.08 21.88
N VAL A 214 -70.64 28.21 23.18
CA VAL A 214 -70.61 27.05 24.06
C VAL A 214 -72.02 26.92 24.60
N ASP A 215 -72.72 25.84 24.24
CA ASP A 215 -73.74 25.26 25.11
C ASP A 215 -73.90 23.76 24.83
N ALA A 216 -73.97 23.04 25.95
CA ALA A 216 -74.03 21.60 26.05
C ALA A 216 -75.38 21.04 25.62
N GLY A 217 -75.36 19.84 25.02
CA GLY A 217 -76.56 19.03 24.75
C GLY A 217 -76.17 17.57 24.62
N ARG A 218 -76.54 16.80 25.63
CA ARG A 218 -76.28 15.36 25.80
C ARG A 218 -77.36 14.52 25.08
N ASP A 219 -76.97 13.29 24.77
CA ASP A 219 -77.77 12.05 24.67
C ASP A 219 -78.15 11.49 23.27
N ALA A 220 -77.55 10.32 23.03
CA ALA A 220 -78.11 9.09 22.45
C ALA A 220 -78.20 8.91 20.92
N GLY A 221 -77.29 8.05 20.42
CA GLY A 221 -77.38 7.37 19.13
C GLY A 221 -76.28 6.31 19.03
N THR A 222 -76.52 5.14 19.62
CA THR A 222 -75.65 3.97 19.57
C THR A 222 -76.08 3.09 18.40
N ASP A 223 -75.25 2.98 17.35
CA ASP A 223 -75.17 1.77 16.51
C ASP A 223 -74.17 1.90 15.33
N GLY A 224 -73.13 1.05 15.37
CA GLY A 224 -72.80 0.26 14.18
C GLY A 224 -71.62 0.70 13.33
N GLY A 225 -70.44 0.86 13.92
CA GLY A 225 -69.20 0.90 13.16
C GLY A 225 -68.00 0.73 14.07
N VAL A 226 -67.70 -0.51 14.44
CA VAL A 226 -66.38 -0.84 14.96
C VAL A 226 -65.43 -0.53 13.80
N ASP A 227 -64.73 0.60 13.87
CA ASP A 227 -63.63 0.90 12.98
C ASP A 227 -62.48 -0.05 13.38
N SER A 228 -62.58 -1.28 12.89
CA SER A 228 -61.55 -2.31 12.99
C SER A 228 -60.54 -2.17 11.84
N GLY A 229 -60.23 -0.94 11.43
CA GLY A 229 -58.96 -0.66 10.77
C GLY A 229 -57.82 -0.94 11.76
N PRO A 230 -56.79 -1.72 11.40
CA PRO A 230 -55.66 -1.95 12.30
C PRO A 230 -55.05 -0.61 12.72
N LEU A 231 -54.95 -0.39 14.03
CA LEU A 231 -54.15 0.68 14.64
C LEU A 231 -52.69 0.44 14.24
N CYS A 232 -52.26 1.00 13.12
CA CYS A 232 -50.85 1.00 12.73
C CYS A 232 -50.19 2.24 13.36
N PRO A 233 -49.47 2.12 14.49
CA PRO A 233 -48.85 3.27 15.12
C PRO A 233 -47.57 3.59 14.35
N GLY A 234 -47.55 4.69 13.60
CA GLY A 234 -46.34 5.27 13.01
C GLY A 234 -45.51 4.33 12.12
N GLY A 235 -45.92 4.18 10.86
CA GLY A 235 -45.10 3.61 9.79
C GLY A 235 -44.77 2.12 9.96
N CYS A 236 -45.48 1.26 9.24
CA CYS A 236 -45.18 -0.17 9.19
C CYS A 236 -43.95 -0.52 8.36
N ASP A 237 -43.13 0.48 8.03
CA ASP A 237 -41.94 0.38 7.20
C ASP A 237 -40.77 -0.07 8.08
N ASP A 238 -40.21 -1.26 7.83
CA ASP A 238 -39.03 -1.76 8.55
C ASP A 238 -37.72 -1.15 8.03
N GLY A 239 -37.79 -0.28 7.02
CA GLY A 239 -36.66 0.36 6.37
C GLY A 239 -35.95 -0.54 5.36
N VAL A 240 -36.49 -1.72 5.03
CA VAL A 240 -35.89 -2.67 4.10
C VAL A 240 -36.59 -2.58 2.74
N ALA A 241 -35.95 -1.95 1.76
CA ALA A 241 -36.58 -1.65 0.47
C ALA A 241 -37.13 -2.86 -0.35
N CYS A 242 -36.75 -4.09 0.01
CA CYS A 242 -37.22 -5.32 -0.66
C CYS A 242 -38.27 -6.11 0.13
N THR A 243 -38.69 -5.63 1.29
CA THR A 243 -39.84 -6.18 2.01
C THR A 243 -41.11 -5.46 1.58
N VAL A 244 -42.21 -6.21 1.51
CA VAL A 244 -43.55 -5.67 1.34
C VAL A 244 -44.19 -5.60 2.71
N ASP A 245 -44.38 -4.38 3.18
CA ASP A 245 -44.90 -4.09 4.50
C ASP A 245 -46.42 -4.01 4.51
N ARG A 246 -47.05 -4.77 5.40
CA ARG A 246 -48.50 -4.80 5.56
C ARG A 246 -48.91 -4.68 7.01
N CYS A 247 -49.83 -3.77 7.26
CA CYS A 247 -50.57 -3.69 8.52
C CYS A 247 -51.59 -4.84 8.59
N THR A 248 -51.46 -5.68 9.61
CA THR A 248 -52.41 -6.74 9.94
C THR A 248 -53.09 -6.44 11.28
N PHE A 249 -54.19 -7.14 11.58
CA PHE A 249 -54.88 -7.01 12.87
C PHE A 249 -53.97 -7.35 14.07
N SER A 250 -52.91 -8.14 13.86
CA SER A 250 -51.92 -8.53 14.87
C SER A 250 -50.66 -7.67 14.89
N GLY A 251 -50.57 -6.60 14.07
CA GLY A 251 -49.39 -5.73 13.97
C GLY A 251 -48.79 -5.69 12.56
N CYS A 252 -47.50 -5.38 12.45
CA CYS A 252 -46.79 -5.26 11.18
C CYS A 252 -46.29 -6.61 10.65
N SER A 253 -46.48 -6.84 9.36
CA SER A 253 -45.96 -7.99 8.63
C SER A 253 -45.07 -7.52 7.50
N HIS A 254 -43.81 -7.93 7.54
CA HIS A 254 -42.79 -7.62 6.53
C HIS A 254 -42.49 -8.89 5.75
N THR A 255 -42.91 -8.94 4.49
CA THR A 255 -42.72 -10.14 3.65
C THR A 255 -41.69 -9.87 2.59
N ARG A 256 -40.61 -10.67 2.55
CA ARG A 256 -39.57 -10.57 1.53
C ARG A 256 -40.14 -10.73 0.11
N ASP A 257 -39.72 -9.86 -0.80
CA ASP A 257 -40.07 -9.94 -2.20
C ASP A 257 -38.80 -9.80 -3.07
N ASP A 258 -38.32 -10.93 -3.59
CA ASP A 258 -37.12 -10.98 -4.44
C ASP A 258 -37.31 -10.22 -5.76
N SER A 259 -38.55 -9.96 -6.20
CA SER A 259 -38.80 -9.20 -7.43
C SER A 259 -38.49 -7.72 -7.30
N LEU A 260 -38.34 -7.22 -6.07
CA LEU A 260 -37.88 -5.86 -5.77
C LEU A 260 -36.35 -5.72 -5.85
N CYS A 261 -35.63 -6.83 -6.04
CA CYS A 261 -34.18 -6.86 -6.16
C CYS A 261 -33.72 -7.01 -7.61
N VAL A 262 -32.56 -6.42 -7.93
CA VAL A 262 -31.94 -6.59 -9.25
C VAL A 262 -31.25 -7.95 -9.31
N ALA A 263 -31.61 -8.79 -10.28
CA ALA A 263 -30.99 -10.11 -10.45
C ALA A 263 -29.45 -10.00 -10.54
N PRO A 264 -28.68 -10.88 -9.86
CA PRO A 264 -29.07 -12.14 -9.21
C PRO A 264 -29.42 -12.01 -7.70
N GLN A 265 -29.71 -10.81 -7.20
CA GLN A 265 -29.96 -10.60 -5.77
C GLN A 265 -31.30 -11.20 -5.31
N THR A 266 -31.35 -11.56 -4.03
CA THR A 266 -32.55 -12.00 -3.30
C THR A 266 -32.73 -11.12 -2.07
N CYS A 267 -33.95 -10.98 -1.58
CA CYS A 267 -34.26 -10.15 -0.43
C CYS A 267 -33.84 -10.85 0.88
N ASP A 268 -33.01 -10.17 1.68
CA ASP A 268 -32.77 -10.51 3.08
C ASP A 268 -33.61 -9.61 3.99
N ALA A 269 -34.23 -10.21 5.01
CA ALA A 269 -35.18 -9.52 5.89
C ALA A 269 -34.55 -8.47 6.82
N VAL A 270 -33.21 -8.34 6.82
CA VAL A 270 -32.48 -7.36 7.66
C VAL A 270 -31.58 -6.49 6.79
N MET A 271 -30.89 -7.09 5.82
CA MET A 271 -29.85 -6.45 5.02
C MET A 271 -30.37 -5.91 3.66
N GLY A 272 -31.62 -6.20 3.30
CA GLY A 272 -32.18 -5.83 2.00
C GLY A 272 -31.73 -6.72 0.84
N CYS A 273 -31.74 -6.19 -0.38
CA CYS A 273 -31.35 -6.94 -1.57
C CYS A 273 -29.87 -7.31 -1.53
N ARG A 274 -29.55 -8.60 -1.42
CA ARG A 274 -28.17 -9.09 -1.50
C ARG A 274 -28.06 -10.33 -2.36
N ASP A 275 -26.87 -10.58 -2.87
CA ASP A 275 -26.58 -11.80 -3.60
C ASP A 275 -26.43 -12.99 -2.63
N ALA A 276 -27.43 -13.88 -2.57
CA ALA A 276 -27.38 -15.08 -1.72
C ALA A 276 -26.31 -16.09 -2.15
N SER A 277 -25.74 -15.96 -3.35
CA SER A 277 -24.62 -16.78 -3.79
C SER A 277 -23.26 -16.29 -3.26
N CYS A 278 -23.25 -15.14 -2.57
CA CYS A 278 -22.02 -14.62 -1.99
C CYS A 278 -21.62 -15.42 -0.74
N THR A 279 -20.59 -16.26 -0.88
CA THR A 279 -20.04 -17.06 0.22
C THR A 279 -19.15 -16.26 1.17
N GLU A 280 -18.78 -15.04 0.78
CA GLU A 280 -17.87 -14.17 1.53
C GLU A 280 -18.66 -13.18 2.38
N SER A 281 -18.41 -13.19 3.69
CA SER A 281 -19.05 -12.28 4.65
C SER A 281 -18.08 -11.18 5.10
N PRO A 282 -18.54 -9.93 5.24
CA PRO A 282 -19.86 -9.41 4.84
C PRO A 282 -20.04 -9.25 3.33
N CYS A 283 -18.95 -9.25 2.55
CA CYS A 283 -18.98 -9.09 1.10
C CYS A 283 -17.67 -9.56 0.45
N ARG A 284 -17.68 -9.75 -0.88
CA ARG A 284 -16.50 -10.05 -1.72
C ARG A 284 -15.90 -8.77 -2.31
N LEU A 285 -14.58 -8.59 -2.17
CA LEU A 285 -13.83 -7.43 -2.68
C LEU A 285 -13.54 -7.49 -4.18
N VAL A 286 -13.17 -8.67 -4.69
CA VAL A 286 -12.76 -8.85 -6.09
C VAL A 286 -13.99 -8.89 -7.01
N ALA A 287 -13.89 -8.24 -8.17
CA ALA A 287 -14.97 -8.20 -9.14
C ALA A 287 -15.29 -9.60 -9.74
N PRO A 288 -16.56 -9.94 -9.99
CA PRO A 288 -17.76 -9.15 -9.66
C PRO A 288 -18.00 -9.13 -8.13
N GLN A 289 -18.20 -7.95 -7.53
CA GLN A 289 -18.46 -7.88 -6.09
C GLN A 289 -19.83 -8.46 -5.74
N CYS A 290 -19.96 -9.00 -4.54
CA CYS A 290 -21.21 -9.55 -4.03
C CYS A 290 -21.33 -9.30 -2.52
N GLY A 291 -22.53 -9.48 -1.95
CA GLY A 291 -22.80 -9.40 -0.51
C GLY A 291 -23.27 -8.04 -0.01
N CYS A 292 -23.02 -6.95 -0.75
CA CYS A 292 -23.53 -5.62 -0.40
C CYS A 292 -24.91 -5.31 -1.00
N PRO A 293 -25.69 -4.42 -0.34
CA PRO A 293 -26.96 -3.94 -0.87
C PRO A 293 -26.86 -3.27 -2.24
N SER A 294 -27.98 -3.18 -2.96
CA SER A 294 -28.06 -2.43 -4.23
C SER A 294 -27.57 -0.98 -4.07
N GLY A 295 -26.70 -0.52 -4.99
CA GLY A 295 -26.10 0.81 -4.93
C GLY A 295 -24.89 0.93 -4.00
N GLN A 296 -24.48 -0.15 -3.33
CA GLN A 296 -23.29 -0.20 -2.49
C GLN A 296 -22.19 -1.08 -3.11
N GLY A 297 -20.94 -0.76 -2.79
CA GLY A 297 -19.75 -1.57 -3.08
C GLY A 297 -19.16 -2.16 -1.80
N CYS A 298 -18.38 -3.22 -1.96
CA CYS A 298 -17.58 -3.83 -0.92
C CYS A 298 -16.19 -3.17 -0.89
N TYR A 299 -15.80 -2.62 0.25
CA TYR A 299 -14.51 -1.96 0.44
C TYR A 299 -13.79 -2.51 1.65
N PHE A 300 -12.47 -2.41 1.66
CA PHE A 300 -11.64 -2.77 2.80
C PHE A 300 -11.27 -1.51 3.58
N GLU A 301 -11.82 -1.36 4.79
CA GLU A 301 -11.58 -0.21 5.68
C GLU A 301 -11.19 -0.75 7.07
N ALA A 302 -10.10 -0.23 7.64
CA ALA A 302 -9.63 -0.55 9.00
C ALA A 302 -9.55 -2.06 9.32
N GLY A 303 -9.03 -2.87 8.37
CA GLY A 303 -8.85 -4.31 8.56
C GLY A 303 -10.11 -5.16 8.36
N SER A 304 -11.22 -4.56 7.94
CA SER A 304 -12.49 -5.26 7.73
C SER A 304 -13.13 -4.90 6.40
N ARG A 305 -13.96 -5.80 5.88
CA ARG A 305 -14.77 -5.52 4.68
C ARG A 305 -16.04 -4.82 5.10
N VAL A 306 -16.40 -3.75 4.40
CA VAL A 306 -17.57 -2.93 4.72
C VAL A 306 -18.33 -2.58 3.45
N CYS A 307 -19.66 -2.56 3.55
CA CYS A 307 -20.52 -2.05 2.50
C CYS A 307 -20.67 -0.54 2.65
N ARG A 308 -20.44 0.19 1.56
CA ARG A 308 -20.58 1.65 1.47
C ARG A 308 -21.20 2.02 0.13
N PRO A 309 -21.84 3.20 0.01
CA PRO A 309 -22.29 3.72 -1.27
C PRO A 309 -21.21 3.60 -2.35
N ALA A 310 -21.59 3.09 -3.51
CA ALA A 310 -20.69 2.96 -4.65
C ALA A 310 -20.20 4.35 -5.09
N GLY A 311 -18.90 4.50 -5.26
CA GLY A 311 -18.34 5.71 -5.84
C GLY A 311 -18.50 5.78 -7.36
N THR A 312 -18.12 6.92 -7.94
CA THR A 312 -18.18 7.17 -9.39
C THR A 312 -16.79 7.20 -10.04
N SER A 313 -15.72 7.39 -9.26
CA SER A 313 -14.36 7.47 -9.77
C SER A 313 -13.92 6.12 -10.36
N THR A 314 -13.54 6.14 -11.63
CA THR A 314 -13.09 4.95 -12.35
C THR A 314 -11.63 4.64 -12.06
N GLU A 315 -11.18 3.45 -12.46
CA GLU A 315 -9.77 3.02 -12.34
C GLU A 315 -8.83 4.07 -12.96
N GLY A 316 -7.78 4.46 -12.23
CA GLY A 316 -6.83 5.48 -12.66
C GLY A 316 -7.18 6.94 -12.29
N GLN A 317 -8.40 7.22 -11.82
CA GLN A 317 -8.81 8.57 -11.38
C GLN A 317 -8.38 8.85 -9.93
N ALA A 318 -8.28 10.12 -9.58
CA ALA A 318 -8.03 10.55 -8.20
C ALA A 318 -9.27 10.30 -7.31
N CYS A 319 -9.05 10.01 -6.02
CA CYS A 319 -10.12 9.67 -5.06
C CYS A 319 -10.06 10.50 -3.76
N ALA A 320 -9.68 11.77 -3.86
CA ALA A 320 -9.50 12.65 -2.69
C ALA A 320 -10.81 13.03 -1.97
N SER A 321 -11.93 13.15 -2.70
CA SER A 321 -13.26 13.49 -2.16
C SER A 321 -14.34 12.47 -2.54
N ASP A 322 -14.16 11.79 -3.67
CA ASP A 322 -15.09 10.82 -4.21
C ASP A 322 -14.57 9.40 -3.99
N ARG A 323 -15.48 8.49 -3.63
CA ARG A 323 -15.14 7.05 -3.55
C ARG A 323 -14.89 6.50 -4.95
N CYS A 324 -14.11 5.43 -5.00
CA CYS A 324 -13.92 4.67 -6.22
C CYS A 324 -15.16 3.83 -6.55
N ALA A 325 -15.34 3.54 -7.83
CA ALA A 325 -16.40 2.67 -8.30
C ALA A 325 -16.28 1.24 -7.74
N VAL A 326 -17.38 0.48 -7.81
CA VAL A 326 -17.45 -0.91 -7.33
C VAL A 326 -16.30 -1.75 -7.91
N GLY A 327 -15.63 -2.53 -7.05
CA GLY A 327 -14.46 -3.33 -7.42
C GLY A 327 -13.12 -2.59 -7.34
N LEU A 328 -13.12 -1.32 -6.94
CA LEU A 328 -11.95 -0.48 -6.79
C LEU A 328 -11.79 0.03 -5.36
N THR A 329 -10.57 0.40 -4.98
CA THR A 329 -10.24 1.06 -3.72
C THR A 329 -9.40 2.29 -3.95
N CYS A 330 -9.50 3.24 -3.03
CA CYS A 330 -8.66 4.41 -3.02
C CYS A 330 -7.32 4.04 -2.35
N HIS A 331 -6.23 4.11 -3.12
CA HIS A 331 -4.90 3.79 -2.65
C HIS A 331 -3.97 4.98 -2.90
N ASP A 332 -3.10 5.28 -1.94
CA ASP A 332 -2.11 6.33 -2.08
C ASP A 332 -0.89 5.78 -2.83
N VAL A 333 -0.64 6.28 -4.04
CA VAL A 333 0.53 5.88 -4.85
C VAL A 333 1.72 6.82 -4.65
N SER A 334 1.72 7.59 -3.56
CA SER A 334 2.81 8.49 -3.26
C SER A 334 4.08 7.75 -2.83
N THR A 335 5.21 8.24 -3.30
CA THR A 335 6.55 7.85 -2.83
C THR A 335 7.13 8.87 -1.83
N THR A 336 6.33 9.86 -1.41
CA THR A 336 6.74 10.95 -0.51
C THR A 336 5.69 11.18 0.58
N ALA A 337 5.92 12.16 1.46
CA ALA A 337 4.92 12.56 2.46
C ALA A 337 3.65 13.21 1.87
N SER A 338 3.64 13.61 0.60
CA SER A 338 2.48 14.25 -0.04
C SER A 338 1.58 13.20 -0.69
N SER A 339 0.34 13.05 -0.25
CA SER A 339 -0.55 12.00 -0.76
C SER A 339 -0.97 12.18 -2.21
N VAL A 340 -1.03 11.06 -2.94
CA VAL A 340 -1.48 10.95 -4.32
C VAL A 340 -2.52 9.82 -4.39
N PRO A 341 -3.74 10.06 -3.87
CA PRO A 341 -4.78 9.04 -3.83
C PRO A 341 -5.35 8.76 -5.22
N MET A 342 -5.37 7.49 -5.62
CA MET A 342 -5.97 7.05 -6.87
C MET A 342 -6.76 5.74 -6.76
N CYS A 343 -7.71 5.54 -7.66
CA CYS A 343 -8.53 4.33 -7.70
C CYS A 343 -7.79 3.17 -8.36
N LEU A 344 -7.50 2.13 -7.58
CA LEU A 344 -6.92 0.86 -8.01
C LEU A 344 -7.92 -0.29 -7.87
N ARG A 345 -7.75 -1.34 -8.67
CA ARG A 345 -8.66 -2.49 -8.71
C ARG A 345 -8.25 -3.57 -7.72
N TYR A 346 -9.22 -4.15 -6.99
CA TYR A 346 -9.00 -5.36 -6.21
C TYR A 346 -8.77 -6.58 -7.12
N CYS A 347 -7.86 -7.46 -6.74
CA CYS A 347 -7.54 -8.66 -7.51
C CYS A 347 -7.31 -9.88 -6.62
N SER A 348 -7.48 -11.07 -7.21
CA SER A 348 -7.06 -12.35 -6.63
C SER A 348 -5.93 -13.02 -7.43
N GLY A 349 -5.55 -12.43 -8.56
CA GLY A 349 -4.44 -12.82 -9.42
C GLY A 349 -4.36 -11.92 -10.64
N ASP A 350 -3.32 -12.09 -11.46
CA ASP A 350 -3.07 -11.25 -12.65
C ASP A 350 -4.24 -11.21 -13.65
N ALA A 351 -5.00 -12.31 -13.75
CA ALA A 351 -6.15 -12.39 -14.65
C ALA A 351 -7.32 -11.47 -14.25
N SER A 352 -7.35 -10.99 -13.00
CA SER A 352 -8.34 -10.02 -12.54
C SER A 352 -8.06 -8.60 -13.05
N CYS A 353 -6.86 -8.35 -13.58
CA CYS A 353 -6.40 -7.01 -13.93
C CYS A 353 -6.74 -6.62 -15.37
N SER A 354 -7.17 -5.36 -15.57
CA SER A 354 -7.63 -4.83 -16.86
C SER A 354 -6.49 -4.53 -17.85
N GLY A 355 -5.23 -4.49 -17.40
CA GLY A 355 -4.05 -4.17 -18.23
C GLY A 355 -3.41 -5.32 -18.98
N GLY A 356 -4.02 -6.51 -18.96
CA GLY A 356 -3.46 -7.71 -19.57
C GLY A 356 -2.07 -8.04 -18.99
N PRO A 357 -1.10 -8.49 -19.81
CA PRO A 357 0.24 -8.84 -19.33
C PRO A 357 1.01 -7.67 -18.71
N GLY A 358 0.56 -6.43 -18.92
CA GLY A 358 1.22 -5.24 -18.39
C GLY A 358 0.77 -4.81 -16.99
N SER A 359 -0.29 -5.42 -16.46
CA SER A 359 -0.78 -5.18 -15.11
C SER A 359 -0.63 -6.45 -14.26
N ARG A 360 -0.28 -6.26 -12.99
CA ARG A 360 0.03 -7.35 -12.04
C ARG A 360 -0.78 -7.20 -10.79
N CYS A 361 -1.18 -8.33 -10.22
CA CYS A 361 -1.85 -8.37 -8.93
C CYS A 361 -0.78 -8.44 -7.83
N LEU A 362 -0.61 -7.36 -7.08
CA LEU A 362 0.41 -7.22 -6.04
C LEU A 362 -0.25 -6.89 -4.70
N VAL A 363 0.38 -7.26 -3.58
CA VAL A 363 -0.04 -6.80 -2.25
C VAL A 363 0.58 -5.42 -2.02
N LEU A 364 -0.22 -4.36 -2.15
CA LEU A 364 0.27 -2.97 -2.07
C LEU A 364 -0.01 -2.29 -0.72
N ASP A 365 -0.98 -2.80 0.06
CA ASP A 365 -1.42 -2.19 1.33
C ASP A 365 -1.28 -3.15 2.54
N GLY A 366 -0.56 -4.26 2.37
CA GLY A 366 -0.32 -5.27 3.40
C GLY A 366 -1.54 -6.12 3.79
N ALA A 367 -2.72 -5.86 3.24
CA ALA A 367 -3.96 -6.53 3.64
C ALA A 367 -4.84 -6.99 2.46
N SER A 368 -4.72 -6.36 1.30
CA SER A 368 -5.46 -6.67 0.08
C SER A 368 -4.56 -6.63 -1.16
N SER A 369 -4.87 -7.48 -2.13
CA SER A 369 -4.15 -7.49 -3.40
C SER A 369 -4.82 -6.54 -4.39
N LEU A 370 -4.01 -5.67 -4.98
CA LEU A 370 -4.41 -4.63 -5.92
C LEU A 370 -3.69 -4.79 -7.25
N CYS A 371 -4.40 -4.50 -8.34
CA CYS A 371 -3.81 -4.42 -9.66
C CYS A 371 -2.92 -3.18 -9.76
N THR A 372 -1.74 -3.35 -10.33
CA THR A 372 -0.90 -2.22 -10.74
C THR A 372 -1.62 -1.42 -11.83
N ALA A 373 -1.54 -0.09 -11.76
CA ALA A 373 -2.18 0.78 -12.73
C ALA A 373 -1.73 0.49 -14.18
N ASN A 374 -2.68 0.16 -15.05
CA ASN A 374 -2.42 0.03 -16.48
C ASN A 374 -2.35 1.43 -17.10
N CYS A 375 -1.15 1.92 -17.36
CA CYS A 375 -0.93 3.28 -17.86
C CYS A 375 0.04 3.29 -19.05
N ASP A 376 -0.04 4.34 -19.88
CA ASP A 376 0.84 4.52 -21.03
C ASP A 376 1.97 5.50 -20.68
N VAL A 377 3.22 5.04 -20.72
CA VAL A 377 4.38 5.86 -20.33
C VAL A 377 4.70 7.00 -21.28
N VAL A 378 4.24 6.98 -22.53
CA VAL A 378 4.51 8.05 -23.50
C VAL A 378 3.41 9.10 -23.48
N THR A 379 2.14 8.69 -23.52
CA THR A 379 1.00 9.61 -23.46
C THR A 379 0.68 10.04 -22.04
N GLN A 380 1.21 9.33 -21.04
CA GLN A 380 0.91 9.51 -19.62
C GLN A 380 -0.61 9.42 -19.35
N THR A 381 -1.29 8.50 -20.02
CA THR A 381 -2.71 8.21 -19.77
C THR A 381 -2.86 7.08 -18.76
N GLY A 382 -3.88 7.14 -17.89
CA GLY A 382 -4.14 6.13 -16.86
C GLY A 382 -3.65 6.49 -15.44
N CYS A 383 -2.95 7.61 -15.28
CA CYS A 383 -2.55 8.17 -13.99
C CYS A 383 -3.20 9.53 -13.75
N PRO A 384 -3.46 9.94 -12.49
CA PRO A 384 -3.91 11.29 -12.18
C PRO A 384 -2.87 12.36 -12.56
N GLY A 385 -3.27 13.63 -12.59
CA GLY A 385 -2.45 14.73 -13.11
C GLY A 385 -1.16 14.98 -12.32
N ASN A 386 -1.14 14.66 -11.02
CA ASN A 386 0.02 14.78 -10.13
C ASN A 386 0.86 13.49 -10.02
N ALA A 387 0.56 12.46 -10.82
CA ALA A 387 1.34 11.23 -10.90
C ALA A 387 1.91 11.02 -12.31
N SER A 388 3.05 10.35 -12.39
CA SER A 388 3.66 9.88 -13.63
C SER A 388 3.48 8.38 -13.79
N CYS A 389 3.31 7.94 -15.03
CA CYS A 389 3.33 6.54 -15.40
C CYS A 389 4.78 6.11 -15.70
N ALA A 390 5.20 4.98 -15.12
CA ALA A 390 6.49 4.36 -15.40
C ALA A 390 6.34 2.86 -15.67
N ILE A 391 7.29 2.30 -16.43
CA ILE A 391 7.50 0.84 -16.50
C ILE A 391 8.43 0.47 -15.35
N LEU A 392 7.90 -0.38 -14.48
CA LEU A 392 8.59 -0.97 -13.34
C LEU A 392 8.89 -2.44 -13.65
N GLU A 393 9.89 -2.97 -12.98
CA GLU A 393 10.29 -4.37 -13.08
C GLU A 393 10.21 -4.98 -11.67
N GLY A 394 9.44 -6.06 -11.55
CA GLY A 394 9.30 -6.81 -10.31
C GLY A 394 10.27 -7.99 -10.26
N ALA A 395 10.03 -8.88 -9.30
CA ALA A 395 10.79 -10.13 -9.18
C ALA A 395 10.81 -10.93 -10.49
N ALA A 396 11.93 -11.62 -10.75
CA ALA A 396 12.16 -12.43 -11.95
C ALA A 396 12.07 -11.66 -13.29
N GLY A 397 12.25 -10.34 -13.28
CA GLY A 397 12.29 -9.52 -14.50
C GLY A 397 10.92 -9.24 -15.12
N VAL A 398 9.84 -9.46 -14.36
CA VAL A 398 8.47 -9.24 -14.83
C VAL A 398 8.19 -7.75 -14.86
N ARG A 399 7.93 -7.21 -16.05
CA ARG A 399 7.60 -5.79 -16.23
C ARG A 399 6.11 -5.54 -16.08
N TYR A 400 5.78 -4.39 -15.50
CA TYR A 400 4.43 -3.87 -15.38
C TYR A 400 4.46 -2.34 -15.38
N THR A 401 3.31 -1.71 -15.56
CA THR A 401 3.19 -0.26 -15.38
C THR A 401 2.57 0.06 -14.03
N HIS A 402 2.97 1.19 -13.45
CA HIS A 402 2.33 1.75 -12.29
C HIS A 402 2.43 3.28 -12.32
N CYS A 403 1.55 3.93 -11.56
CA CYS A 403 1.59 5.35 -11.34
C CYS A 403 2.36 5.63 -10.06
N SER A 404 3.25 6.62 -10.07
CA SER A 404 3.89 7.13 -8.85
C SER A 404 3.82 8.64 -8.83
N GLY A 405 3.79 9.22 -7.64
CA GLY A 405 3.81 10.67 -7.49
C GLY A 405 4.29 11.08 -6.10
N PRO A 406 4.31 12.39 -5.82
CA PRO A 406 4.07 13.49 -6.74
C PRO A 406 5.13 13.59 -7.83
N VAL A 407 4.79 14.17 -8.98
CA VAL A 407 5.77 14.47 -10.04
C VAL A 407 6.70 15.61 -9.63
N GLY A 408 7.96 15.53 -10.04
CA GLY A 408 8.94 16.56 -9.80
C GLY A 408 8.82 17.76 -10.73
N THR A 409 9.73 18.72 -10.56
CA THR A 409 9.76 19.96 -11.33
C THR A 409 10.77 19.93 -12.49
N GLY A 410 11.64 18.91 -12.56
CA GLY A 410 12.69 18.78 -13.56
C GLY A 410 12.14 18.58 -14.98
N GLY A 411 12.35 19.56 -15.86
CA GLY A 411 12.02 19.47 -17.28
C GLY A 411 13.05 18.66 -18.07
N GLN A 412 12.93 18.65 -19.40
CA GLN A 412 13.86 17.96 -20.30
C GLN A 412 15.31 18.43 -20.03
N ASP A 413 16.23 17.47 -19.90
CA ASP A 413 17.66 17.65 -19.61
C ASP A 413 17.99 18.27 -18.23
N ALA A 414 17.00 18.43 -17.35
CA ALA A 414 17.25 18.82 -15.96
C ALA A 414 18.01 17.72 -15.22
N ALA A 415 18.91 18.11 -14.30
CA ALA A 415 19.58 17.16 -13.42
C ALA A 415 18.56 16.48 -12.50
N CYS A 416 18.71 15.19 -12.25
CA CYS A 416 17.79 14.41 -11.44
C CYS A 416 18.50 13.38 -10.56
N ILE A 417 17.87 13.04 -9.43
CA ILE A 417 18.34 11.96 -8.55
C ILE A 417 17.65 10.66 -8.96
N ASP A 418 16.34 10.72 -9.14
CA ASP A 418 15.46 9.64 -9.50
C ASP A 418 14.26 10.15 -10.33
N ASP A 419 13.33 9.25 -10.66
CA ASP A 419 12.13 9.59 -11.45
C ASP A 419 11.21 10.60 -10.75
N SER A 420 11.24 10.72 -9.41
CA SER A 420 10.46 11.70 -8.66
C SER A 420 10.98 13.13 -8.82
N SER A 421 12.23 13.30 -9.27
CA SER A 421 12.80 14.61 -9.59
C SER A 421 12.23 15.21 -10.89
N CYS A 422 11.67 14.36 -11.75
CA CYS A 422 11.29 14.72 -13.11
C CYS A 422 9.80 15.04 -13.26
N GLN A 423 9.49 15.94 -14.20
CA GLN A 423 8.13 16.23 -14.62
C GLN A 423 7.45 15.01 -15.24
N ARG A 424 6.11 15.03 -15.26
CA ARG A 424 5.27 13.98 -15.84
C ARG A 424 5.68 13.64 -17.28
N GLY A 425 5.92 12.36 -17.56
CA GLY A 425 6.33 11.87 -18.89
C GLY A 425 7.84 11.86 -19.13
N LEU A 426 8.63 12.25 -18.14
CA LEU A 426 10.09 12.15 -18.18
C LEU A 426 10.57 11.06 -17.21
N ARG A 427 11.71 10.47 -17.53
CA ARG A 427 12.43 9.51 -16.71
C ARG A 427 13.80 10.06 -16.39
N CYS A 428 14.29 9.82 -15.19
CA CYS A 428 15.68 10.08 -14.85
C CYS A 428 16.57 9.01 -15.48
N VAL A 429 17.52 9.43 -16.32
CA VAL A 429 18.38 8.55 -17.11
C VAL A 429 19.82 9.03 -17.03
N ASN A 430 20.76 8.09 -16.92
CA ASN A 430 22.17 8.41 -16.84
C ASN A 430 22.72 8.52 -18.26
N THR A 431 23.08 9.73 -18.65
CA THR A 431 23.70 10.05 -19.94
C THR A 431 25.22 10.18 -19.82
N GLY A 432 25.76 10.03 -18.61
CA GLY A 432 27.19 10.11 -18.31
C GLY A 432 27.95 8.82 -18.62
N THR A 433 29.24 8.84 -18.31
CA THR A 433 30.13 7.68 -18.48
C THR A 433 30.44 7.00 -17.15
N ALA A 434 30.96 5.78 -17.20
CA ALA A 434 31.51 5.10 -16.03
C ALA A 434 32.59 5.96 -15.34
N GLY A 435 32.26 6.57 -14.19
CA GLY A 435 33.14 7.46 -13.42
C GLY A 435 32.73 8.94 -13.42
N ALA A 436 31.78 9.33 -14.26
CA ALA A 436 31.17 10.67 -14.30
C ALA A 436 29.68 10.53 -14.64
N PRO A 437 28.85 10.06 -13.70
CA PRO A 437 27.41 9.93 -13.92
C PRO A 437 26.80 11.32 -14.15
N ASP A 438 25.98 11.44 -15.19
CA ASP A 438 25.17 12.63 -15.47
C ASP A 438 23.71 12.18 -15.60
N ASN A 439 22.92 12.37 -14.55
CA ASN A 439 21.53 11.95 -14.51
C ASN A 439 20.62 13.07 -15.01
N ARG A 440 19.86 12.80 -16.07
CA ARG A 440 19.02 13.78 -16.77
C ARG A 440 17.58 13.31 -16.89
N CYS A 441 16.64 14.22 -16.70
CA CYS A 441 15.24 13.98 -17.01
C CYS A 441 15.04 13.95 -18.53
N LEU A 442 14.72 12.79 -19.09
CA LEU A 442 14.51 12.61 -20.53
C LEU A 442 13.11 12.07 -20.81
N ARG A 443 12.45 12.62 -21.84
CA ARG A 443 11.08 12.25 -22.22
C ARG A 443 10.99 10.81 -22.74
N TRP A 444 9.99 10.06 -22.30
CA TRP A 444 9.68 8.73 -22.83
C TRP A 444 9.31 8.75 -24.32
N CYS A 445 9.71 7.69 -25.04
CA CYS A 445 9.33 7.51 -26.44
C CYS A 445 9.16 6.03 -26.82
N ARG A 446 8.39 5.79 -27.89
CA ARG A 446 8.24 4.46 -28.52
C ARG A 446 9.14 4.37 -29.75
N ARG A 447 10.01 3.36 -29.79
CA ARG A 447 10.91 3.10 -30.92
C ARG A 447 10.20 2.41 -32.09
N SER A 448 9.10 1.71 -31.83
CA SER A 448 8.33 0.96 -32.84
C SER A 448 7.33 1.82 -33.65
N ALA A 449 7.25 3.14 -33.41
CA ALA A 449 6.26 4.02 -34.05
C ALA A 449 6.81 4.67 -35.35
N PRO A 450 5.99 4.83 -36.42
CA PRO A 450 6.42 5.40 -37.71
C PRO A 450 6.73 6.90 -37.66
N THR A 451 6.40 7.57 -36.55
CA THR A 451 6.70 8.99 -36.28
C THR A 451 7.33 9.09 -34.90
N SER A 452 8.51 9.70 -34.78
CA SER A 452 9.18 9.88 -33.49
C SER A 452 8.26 10.62 -32.52
N SER A 453 7.91 10.01 -31.39
CA SER A 453 7.17 10.67 -30.29
C SER A 453 8.01 11.70 -29.54
N CYS A 454 9.17 12.06 -30.09
CA CYS A 454 10.13 12.99 -29.54
C CYS A 454 9.94 14.37 -30.14
N PRO A 455 9.91 15.43 -29.31
CA PRO A 455 9.78 16.79 -29.81
C PRO A 455 11.09 17.29 -30.46
N GLY A 456 10.95 18.13 -31.48
CA GLY A 456 12.07 18.81 -32.13
C GLY A 456 12.95 17.87 -32.96
N ILE A 457 14.27 18.01 -32.79
CA ILE A 457 15.29 17.25 -33.54
C ILE A 457 15.78 15.98 -32.81
N THR A 458 15.21 15.68 -31.64
CA THR A 458 15.66 14.55 -30.81
C THR A 458 15.20 13.22 -31.38
N SER A 459 15.99 12.18 -31.14
CA SER A 459 15.69 10.83 -31.63
C SER A 459 15.28 9.93 -30.47
N CYS A 460 14.49 8.89 -30.75
CA CYS A 460 14.09 7.95 -29.72
C CYS A 460 15.24 6.96 -29.44
N THR A 461 16.10 7.32 -28.49
CA THR A 461 17.27 6.54 -28.09
C THR A 461 16.87 5.39 -27.19
N ARG A 462 17.40 4.19 -27.47
CA ARG A 462 17.12 2.97 -26.72
C ARG A 462 17.63 3.11 -25.29
N LEU A 463 16.84 2.64 -24.32
CA LEU A 463 17.31 2.40 -22.96
C LEU A 463 17.92 0.99 -22.86
N GLY A 464 19.16 0.90 -22.41
CA GLY A 464 19.89 -0.36 -22.18
C GLY A 464 20.49 -1.02 -23.43
N ALA A 465 21.17 -2.14 -23.21
CA ALA A 465 21.70 -2.99 -24.28
C ALA A 465 20.58 -3.70 -25.05
N ALA A 466 20.83 -4.13 -26.28
CA ALA A 466 19.82 -4.84 -27.08
C ALA A 466 19.58 -6.27 -26.54
N PRO A 467 18.32 -6.76 -26.47
CA PRO A 467 17.07 -6.01 -26.68
C PRO A 467 16.84 -5.02 -25.53
N GLY A 468 16.46 -3.77 -25.86
CA GLY A 468 16.28 -2.72 -24.87
C GLY A 468 15.06 -2.94 -23.98
N LEU A 469 14.51 -1.85 -23.44
CA LEU A 469 13.27 -1.92 -22.66
C LEU A 469 12.07 -2.27 -23.56
N VAL A 470 11.75 -3.56 -23.66
CA VAL A 470 10.56 -4.06 -24.37
C VAL A 470 9.45 -4.35 -23.37
N PHE A 471 8.25 -3.85 -23.68
CA PHE A 471 7.04 -4.05 -22.87
C PHE A 471 5.81 -4.11 -23.78
N ASN A 472 4.96 -5.13 -23.59
CA ASN A 472 3.77 -5.38 -24.44
C ASN A 472 4.04 -5.33 -25.96
N GLY A 473 5.17 -5.88 -26.40
CA GLY A 473 5.55 -5.94 -27.81
C GLY A 473 6.08 -4.63 -28.42
N ALA A 474 6.20 -3.57 -27.64
CA ALA A 474 6.81 -2.31 -28.05
C ALA A 474 8.17 -2.10 -27.38
N GLU A 475 9.16 -1.60 -28.14
CA GLU A 475 10.44 -1.17 -27.59
C GLU A 475 10.34 0.31 -27.21
N TYR A 476 10.70 0.62 -25.95
CA TYR A 476 10.69 1.96 -25.39
C TYR A 476 12.10 2.53 -25.32
N GLY A 477 12.15 3.86 -25.32
CA GLY A 477 13.37 4.63 -25.23
C GLY A 477 13.10 5.98 -24.58
N VAL A 478 14.09 6.86 -24.68
CA VAL A 478 13.97 8.26 -24.30
C VAL A 478 14.43 9.18 -25.42
N CYS A 479 13.87 10.38 -25.44
CA CYS A 479 14.25 11.43 -26.38
C CYS A 479 15.57 12.04 -25.93
N PHE A 480 16.59 11.80 -26.74
CA PHE A 480 17.96 12.29 -26.57
C PHE A 480 18.57 12.61 -27.94
#